data_AF-A0A6J1MYM0-F1
#
_entry.id   AF-A0A6J1MYM0-F1
#
_cell.length_a   1.000
_cell.length_b   1.000
_cell.length_c   1.000
_cell.angle_alpha   90.00
_cell.angle_beta   90.00
_cell.angle_gamma   90.00
#
_symmetry.space_group_name_H-M   'P 1'
#
loop_
_entity.id
_entity.type
_entity.pdbx_description
1 polymer ?
#
loop_
_entity_poly.entity_id
_entity_poly.type
_entity_poly.pdbx_seq_one_letter_code
_entity_poly.pdbx_strand_id
1 'polypeptide(L)'
;MRAPGAAGAGVARWAASAPAPLTDYAGRAPPVHAYPVFPYDHQINERLAIWQGDISTLEVDAITNTTDETLMESNIVSERIMQCAGPDLKEEIITRGLECRTGEAVVTRGFALRCRHVVHTVSPKYVAKYHSAAESSLHNCYKNVLHLAREAGARSLALCVVSAPRRNFPPDVAAHVLLRTVRRYLEQHSQPQLVVVSSACGAELGPLLALAPLYFPRSPREADAARWRLRDEGGPEGEPVHPERRIRIIHNPHSHSADTAEDDTSLCDEDAAVEAAAAFARACSPDTQLLLPPTAPAPHVARRTYDTDQ
;
A
#
# COMPACT_ATOMS: atom_id res chain seq x y z
N MET A 1 24.40 -8.04 20.04
CA MET A 1 24.27 -6.77 19.30
C MET A 1 25.20 -6.84 18.09
N ARG A 2 24.67 -6.75 16.86
CA ARG A 2 25.48 -6.75 15.62
C ARG A 2 25.93 -5.30 15.33
N ALA A 3 27.17 -5.12 14.87
CA ALA A 3 27.79 -3.81 14.70
C ALA A 3 27.03 -2.92 13.68
N PRO A 4 26.85 -1.61 13.95
CA PRO A 4 26.14 -0.68 13.08
C PRO A 4 26.99 -0.26 11.88
N GLY A 5 27.13 -1.13 10.88
CA GLY A 5 27.90 -0.81 9.67
C GLY A 5 27.84 -1.82 8.51
N ALA A 6 27.31 -3.02 8.70
CA ALA A 6 27.28 -4.06 7.67
C ALA A 6 25.97 -4.14 6.84
N ALA A 7 24.98 -3.30 7.15
CA ALA A 7 23.67 -3.36 6.50
C ALA A 7 23.75 -3.04 5.00
N GLY A 8 23.35 -3.99 4.15
CA GLY A 8 23.41 -3.88 2.69
C GLY A 8 24.82 -3.89 2.12
N ALA A 9 25.81 -4.48 2.81
CA ALA A 9 27.17 -4.62 2.30
C ALA A 9 27.17 -5.26 0.90
N GLY A 10 27.71 -4.54 -0.09
CA GLY A 10 27.76 -4.97 -1.50
C GLY A 10 26.65 -4.40 -2.40
N VAL A 11 25.69 -3.64 -1.87
CA VAL A 11 24.66 -2.97 -2.67
C VAL A 11 25.04 -1.51 -2.92
N ALA A 12 25.17 -1.13 -4.20
CA ALA A 12 25.48 0.24 -4.60
C ALA A 12 24.32 1.20 -4.29
N ARG A 13 24.64 2.36 -3.70
CA ARG A 13 23.65 3.42 -3.46
C ARG A 13 23.24 4.08 -4.77
N TRP A 14 22.00 4.56 -4.82
CA TRP A 14 21.47 5.26 -5.98
C TRP A 14 22.27 6.53 -6.30
N ALA A 15 22.73 7.25 -5.26
CA ALA A 15 23.63 8.40 -5.41
C ALA A 15 24.94 8.10 -6.18
N ALA A 16 25.42 6.85 -6.14
CA ALA A 16 26.63 6.41 -6.84
C ALA A 16 26.35 5.76 -8.21
N SER A 17 25.07 5.66 -8.61
CA SER A 17 24.69 5.07 -9.90
C SER A 17 25.03 5.99 -11.07
N ALA A 18 25.33 5.41 -12.22
CA ALA A 18 25.63 6.17 -13.43
C ALA A 18 24.41 7.01 -13.87
N PRO A 19 24.60 8.30 -14.23
CA PRO A 19 23.51 9.16 -14.68
C PRO A 19 22.85 8.59 -15.94
N ALA A 20 21.55 8.85 -16.09
CA ALA A 20 20.79 8.37 -17.22
C ALA A 20 21.07 9.27 -18.44
N PRO A 21 21.08 8.73 -19.67
CA PRO A 21 21.10 9.55 -20.87
C PRO A 21 19.93 10.53 -20.85
N LEU A 22 20.25 11.83 -20.89
CA LEU A 22 19.25 12.89 -20.88
C LEU A 22 18.81 13.19 -22.31
N THR A 23 17.51 13.11 -22.56
CA THR A 23 16.91 13.61 -23.79
C THR A 23 16.64 15.10 -23.61
N ASP A 24 17.10 15.92 -24.57
CA ASP A 24 16.76 17.33 -24.60
C ASP A 24 15.33 17.51 -25.13
N TYR A 25 14.47 18.07 -24.29
CA TYR A 25 13.06 18.33 -24.59
C TYR A 25 12.78 19.81 -24.89
N ALA A 26 13.75 20.72 -24.72
CA ALA A 26 13.55 22.17 -24.71
C ALA A 26 12.98 22.75 -26.03
N GLY A 27 13.05 22.00 -27.14
CA GLY A 27 12.47 22.37 -28.43
C GLY A 27 11.30 21.52 -28.92
N ARG A 28 10.80 20.56 -28.13
CA ARG A 28 9.76 19.61 -28.60
C ARG A 28 8.36 19.93 -28.09
N ALA A 29 8.26 20.34 -26.82
CA ALA A 29 6.99 20.65 -26.16
C ALA A 29 7.25 21.48 -24.89
N PRO A 30 6.27 22.28 -24.40
CA PRO A 30 6.38 22.89 -23.09
C PRO A 30 6.46 21.80 -21.99
N PRO A 31 7.13 22.08 -20.86
CA PRO A 31 7.19 21.14 -19.73
C PRO A 31 5.81 20.93 -19.11
N VAL A 32 5.57 19.73 -18.56
CA VAL A 32 4.34 19.39 -17.82
C VAL A 32 4.28 20.17 -16.50
N HIS A 33 5.43 20.36 -15.85
CA HIS A 33 5.54 21.08 -14.59
C HIS A 33 6.43 22.34 -14.72
N ALA A 34 5.99 23.44 -14.12
CA ALA A 34 6.75 24.69 -14.09
C ALA A 34 8.10 24.53 -13.37
N TYR A 35 8.16 23.69 -12.34
CA TYR A 35 9.35 23.39 -11.54
C TYR A 35 9.51 21.86 -11.38
N PRO A 36 10.72 21.37 -11.04
CA PRO A 36 10.91 19.96 -10.70
C PRO A 36 10.01 19.55 -9.54
N VAL A 37 9.14 18.56 -9.76
CA VAL A 37 8.25 18.01 -8.71
C VAL A 37 9.06 17.41 -7.56
N PHE A 38 10.13 16.69 -7.90
CA PHE A 38 11.10 16.15 -6.96
C PHE A 38 12.45 16.83 -7.19
N PRO A 39 12.93 17.67 -6.26
CA PRO A 39 14.23 18.30 -6.39
C PRO A 39 15.36 17.27 -6.18
N TYR A 40 16.54 17.61 -6.72
CA TYR A 40 17.78 16.91 -6.40
C TYR A 40 18.06 17.00 -4.90
N ASP A 41 18.24 15.84 -4.26
CA ASP A 41 18.63 15.73 -2.86
C ASP A 41 19.62 14.58 -2.72
N HIS A 42 20.87 14.91 -2.35
CA HIS A 42 21.92 13.91 -2.18
C HIS A 42 21.64 12.97 -1.01
N GLN A 43 21.15 13.49 0.12
CA GLN A 43 20.91 12.71 1.33
C GLN A 43 19.80 11.69 1.11
N ILE A 44 18.73 12.06 0.38
CA ILE A 44 17.69 11.11 0.00
C ILE A 44 18.25 10.04 -0.95
N ASN A 45 19.07 10.44 -1.93
CA ASN A 45 19.65 9.49 -2.89
C ASN A 45 20.65 8.50 -2.26
N GLU A 46 21.33 8.86 -1.17
CA GLU A 46 22.17 7.94 -0.40
C GLU A 46 21.37 6.87 0.36
N ARG A 47 20.10 7.17 0.64
CA ARG A 47 19.17 6.28 1.37
C ARG A 47 18.44 5.29 0.46
N LEU A 48 18.54 5.44 -0.86
CA LEU A 48 17.97 4.50 -1.83
C LEU A 48 19.07 3.61 -2.42
N ALA A 49 18.74 2.35 -2.63
CA ALA A 49 19.46 1.47 -3.54
C ALA A 49 18.45 0.69 -4.38
N ILE A 50 18.80 0.39 -5.63
CA ILE A 50 18.03 -0.51 -6.50
C ILE A 50 18.93 -1.68 -6.83
N TRP A 51 18.45 -2.90 -6.55
CA TRP A 51 19.24 -4.10 -6.64
C TRP A 51 18.46 -5.25 -7.25
N GLN A 52 19.16 -6.10 -7.99
CA GLN A 52 18.60 -7.32 -8.56
C GLN A 52 19.18 -8.53 -7.84
N GLY A 53 18.29 -9.37 -7.30
CA GLY A 53 18.68 -10.62 -6.68
C GLY A 53 17.66 -11.13 -5.67
N ASP A 54 18.07 -12.17 -4.95
CA ASP A 54 17.23 -12.81 -3.93
C ASP A 54 17.27 -12.01 -2.62
N ILE A 55 16.13 -11.41 -2.29
CA ILE A 55 15.96 -10.56 -1.10
C ILE A 55 16.26 -11.30 0.20
N SER A 56 16.09 -12.63 0.25
CA SER A 56 16.36 -13.45 1.45
C SER A 56 17.85 -13.52 1.81
N THR A 57 18.73 -13.17 0.86
CA THR A 57 20.19 -13.20 1.03
C THR A 57 20.76 -11.90 1.62
N LEU A 58 19.97 -10.82 1.61
CA LEU A 58 20.41 -9.50 2.04
C LEU A 58 20.55 -9.42 3.56
N GLU A 59 21.67 -8.87 4.02
CA GLU A 59 21.89 -8.53 5.42
C GLU A 59 21.35 -7.13 5.71
N VAL A 60 20.11 -7.04 6.19
CA VAL A 60 19.38 -5.80 6.53
C VAL A 60 18.54 -6.02 7.78
N ASP A 61 17.99 -4.97 8.40
CA ASP A 61 17.19 -5.15 9.62
C ASP A 61 15.81 -5.75 9.33
N ALA A 62 15.19 -5.39 8.21
CA ALA A 62 13.91 -5.94 7.77
C ALA A 62 13.90 -6.23 6.26
N ILE A 63 13.16 -7.27 5.87
CA ILE A 63 12.84 -7.55 4.46
C ILE A 63 11.33 -7.59 4.26
N THR A 64 10.87 -7.30 3.06
CA THR A 64 9.46 -7.43 2.69
C THR A 64 9.16 -8.79 2.06
N ASN A 65 8.06 -9.41 2.47
CA ASN A 65 7.46 -10.54 1.78
C ASN A 65 6.14 -10.09 1.11
N THR A 66 5.93 -10.46 -0.14
CA THR A 66 4.65 -10.29 -0.84
C THR A 66 3.93 -11.63 -0.90
N THR A 67 2.67 -11.68 -0.44
CA THR A 67 1.90 -12.93 -0.28
C THR A 67 0.40 -12.68 -0.47
N ASP A 68 -0.43 -13.69 -0.21
CA ASP A 68 -1.88 -13.63 -0.07
C ASP A 68 -2.32 -13.33 1.37
N GLU A 69 -3.64 -13.25 1.57
CA GLU A 69 -4.26 -12.91 2.84
C GLU A 69 -3.98 -13.91 3.98
N THR A 70 -3.61 -15.14 3.62
CA THR A 70 -3.27 -16.22 4.56
C THR A 70 -1.77 -16.25 4.93
N LEU A 71 -0.96 -15.40 4.29
CA LEU A 71 0.50 -15.37 4.41
C LEU A 71 1.21 -16.66 3.97
N MET A 72 0.53 -17.51 3.21
CA MET A 72 1.02 -18.83 2.79
C MET A 72 1.08 -18.98 1.26
N GLU A 73 0.88 -17.90 0.50
CA GLU A 73 0.97 -17.95 -0.96
C GLU A 73 2.36 -18.41 -1.43
N SER A 74 2.35 -19.40 -2.31
CA SER A 74 3.54 -19.89 -2.99
C SER A 74 3.87 -18.99 -4.19
N ASN A 75 4.89 -18.15 -4.03
CA ASN A 75 5.50 -17.37 -5.11
C ASN A 75 7.02 -17.32 -4.92
N ILE A 76 7.76 -16.89 -5.95
CA ILE A 76 9.24 -16.96 -5.97
C ILE A 76 9.87 -16.28 -4.74
N VAL A 77 9.33 -15.13 -4.31
CA VAL A 77 9.86 -14.38 -3.17
C VAL A 77 9.48 -15.07 -1.85
N SER A 78 8.18 -15.36 -1.66
CA SER A 78 7.66 -15.99 -0.45
C SER A 78 8.27 -17.37 -0.20
N GLU A 79 8.41 -18.20 -1.25
CA GLU A 79 9.05 -19.52 -1.17
C GLU A 79 10.49 -19.43 -0.68
N ARG A 80 11.28 -18.49 -1.22
CA ARG A 80 12.67 -18.26 -0.79
C ARG A 80 12.74 -17.77 0.65
N ILE A 81 11.90 -16.81 1.02
CA ILE A 81 11.82 -16.29 2.39
C ILE A 81 11.46 -17.41 3.38
N MET A 82 10.42 -18.20 3.10
CA MET A 82 9.99 -19.31 3.95
C MET A 82 11.06 -20.40 4.05
N GLN A 83 11.71 -20.74 2.93
CA GLN A 83 12.80 -21.72 2.90
C GLN A 83 14.00 -21.26 3.75
N CYS A 84 14.41 -19.99 3.62
CA CYS A 84 15.58 -19.46 4.32
C CYS A 84 15.31 -19.10 5.79
N ALA A 85 14.08 -18.72 6.14
CA ALA A 85 13.69 -18.46 7.53
C ALA A 85 13.57 -19.74 8.35
N GLY A 86 13.20 -20.85 7.71
CA GLY A 86 12.95 -22.14 8.36
C GLY A 86 11.50 -22.32 8.81
N PRO A 87 11.15 -23.49 9.37
CA PRO A 87 9.77 -23.83 9.74
C PRO A 87 9.19 -22.92 10.82
N ASP A 88 10.01 -22.35 11.69
CA ASP A 88 9.61 -21.47 12.80
C ASP A 88 8.83 -20.23 12.32
N LEU A 89 9.11 -19.72 11.12
CA LEU A 89 8.35 -18.62 10.53
C LEU A 89 6.89 -19.00 10.28
N LYS A 90 6.68 -20.20 9.75
CA LYS A 90 5.33 -20.73 9.51
C LYS A 90 4.62 -20.98 10.83
N GLU A 91 5.33 -21.50 11.83
CA GLU A 91 4.79 -21.75 13.16
C GLU A 91 4.37 -20.44 13.85
N GLU A 92 5.16 -19.36 13.73
CA GLU A 92 4.78 -18.05 14.26
C GLU A 92 3.49 -17.53 13.60
N ILE A 93 3.39 -17.61 12.26
CA ILE A 93 2.21 -17.17 11.52
C ILE A 93 0.95 -17.92 12.00
N ILE A 94 1.03 -19.24 12.13
CA ILE A 94 -0.09 -20.08 12.56
C ILE A 94 -0.44 -19.82 14.03
N THR A 95 0.56 -19.84 14.92
CA THR A 95 0.35 -19.70 16.37
C THR A 95 -0.22 -18.34 16.75
N ARG A 96 0.18 -17.28 16.04
CA ARG A 96 -0.35 -15.92 16.25
C ARG A 96 -1.66 -15.67 15.50
N GLY A 97 -2.10 -16.58 14.63
CA GLY A 97 -3.29 -16.40 13.79
C GLY A 97 -3.18 -15.18 12.90
N LEU A 98 -2.01 -14.95 12.29
CA LEU A 98 -1.78 -13.76 11.48
C LEU A 98 -2.51 -13.85 10.14
N GLU A 99 -3.22 -12.79 9.81
CA GLU A 99 -3.85 -12.55 8.51
C GLU A 99 -3.49 -11.14 8.05
N CYS A 100 -3.58 -10.89 6.75
CA CYS A 100 -3.25 -9.58 6.20
C CYS A 100 -4.17 -9.24 5.03
N ARG A 101 -4.95 -8.15 5.10
CA ARG A 101 -5.79 -7.77 3.97
C ARG A 101 -4.96 -7.15 2.85
N THR A 102 -5.51 -7.15 1.63
CA THR A 102 -4.93 -6.42 0.49
C THR A 102 -4.63 -4.97 0.87
N GLY A 103 -3.39 -4.52 0.64
CA GLY A 103 -2.92 -3.18 0.99
C GLY A 103 -2.42 -3.02 2.43
N GLU A 104 -2.63 -3.99 3.31
CA GLU A 104 -2.12 -3.98 4.68
C GLU A 104 -0.76 -4.66 4.79
N ALA A 105 -0.17 -4.64 5.99
CA ALA A 105 1.05 -5.36 6.27
C ALA A 105 1.09 -5.85 7.73
N VAL A 106 1.85 -6.90 7.99
CA VAL A 106 2.08 -7.48 9.33
C VAL A 106 3.55 -7.87 9.51
N VAL A 107 4.03 -7.93 10.75
CA VAL A 107 5.44 -8.21 11.07
C VAL A 107 5.61 -9.52 11.84
N THR A 108 6.63 -10.28 11.43
CA THR A 108 7.13 -11.49 12.10
C THR A 108 8.64 -11.37 12.33
N ARG A 109 9.22 -12.34 13.05
CA ARG A 109 10.68 -12.44 13.20
C ARG A 109 11.34 -12.98 11.92
N GLY A 110 12.61 -12.66 11.72
CA GLY A 110 13.41 -13.16 10.59
C GLY A 110 13.90 -14.61 10.74
N PHE A 111 13.91 -15.17 11.95
CA PHE A 111 14.41 -16.52 12.23
C PHE A 111 15.81 -16.77 11.68
N ALA A 112 15.99 -17.76 10.80
CA ALA A 112 17.28 -18.09 10.19
C ALA A 112 17.71 -17.14 9.05
N LEU A 113 16.87 -16.17 8.68
CA LEU A 113 17.24 -15.12 7.72
C LEU A 113 18.33 -14.21 8.28
N ARG A 114 19.03 -13.54 7.37
CA ARG A 114 20.01 -12.49 7.71
C ARG A 114 19.36 -11.14 8.02
N CYS A 115 18.09 -11.16 8.44
CA CYS A 115 17.34 -10.00 8.90
C CYS A 115 16.68 -10.25 10.26
N ARG A 116 16.28 -9.19 10.94
CA ARG A 116 15.61 -9.29 12.25
C ARG A 116 14.10 -9.50 12.08
N HIS A 117 13.52 -8.91 11.06
CA HIS A 117 12.08 -8.89 10.82
C HIS A 117 11.74 -9.22 9.37
N VAL A 118 10.60 -9.87 9.17
CA VAL A 118 9.92 -9.96 7.87
C VAL A 118 8.63 -9.16 7.96
N VAL A 119 8.44 -8.24 7.03
CA VAL A 119 7.21 -7.46 6.89
C VAL A 119 6.42 -8.05 5.72
N HIS A 120 5.33 -8.74 6.03
CA HIS A 120 4.46 -9.37 5.06
C HIS A 120 3.40 -8.38 4.59
N THR A 121 3.15 -8.31 3.29
CA THR A 121 2.10 -7.47 2.70
C THR A 121 1.39 -8.20 1.58
N VAL A 122 0.15 -7.79 1.30
CA VAL A 122 -0.70 -8.42 0.28
C VAL A 122 -0.96 -7.46 -0.87
N SER A 123 -0.35 -7.79 -2.01
CA SER A 123 -0.50 -7.06 -3.27
C SER A 123 -1.94 -7.14 -3.81
N PRO A 124 -2.50 -6.05 -4.36
CA PRO A 124 -3.80 -6.11 -5.03
C PRO A 124 -3.73 -6.88 -6.35
N LYS A 125 -4.83 -7.52 -6.71
CA LYS A 125 -5.03 -8.03 -8.08
C LYS A 125 -5.36 -6.86 -9.00
N TYR A 126 -4.60 -6.70 -10.08
CA TYR A 126 -4.86 -5.65 -11.06
C TYR A 126 -5.98 -6.08 -12.02
N VAL A 127 -7.03 -5.26 -12.08
CA VAL A 127 -8.09 -5.37 -13.08
C VAL A 127 -8.29 -3.98 -13.67
N ALA A 128 -8.23 -3.84 -15.00
CA ALA A 128 -8.24 -2.53 -15.66
C ALA A 128 -9.42 -1.63 -15.23
N LYS A 129 -10.62 -2.21 -15.04
CA LYS A 129 -11.80 -1.48 -14.54
C LYS A 129 -11.65 -0.91 -13.12
N TYR A 130 -10.72 -1.44 -12.34
CA TYR A 130 -10.45 -1.04 -10.95
C TYR A 130 -9.00 -0.56 -10.77
N HIS A 131 -8.36 -0.05 -11.83
CA HIS A 131 -6.97 0.39 -11.81
C HIS A 131 -6.69 1.36 -10.65
N SER A 132 -7.55 2.36 -10.44
CA SER A 132 -7.38 3.33 -9.35
C SER A 132 -7.44 2.70 -7.94
N ALA A 133 -8.25 1.67 -7.73
CA ALA A 133 -8.28 0.95 -6.45
C ALA A 133 -7.03 0.07 -6.27
N ALA A 134 -6.55 -0.53 -7.36
CA ALA A 134 -5.33 -1.33 -7.35
C ALA A 134 -4.10 -0.44 -7.08
N GLU A 135 -4.00 0.74 -7.70
CA GLU A 135 -2.90 1.69 -7.44
C GLU A 135 -2.91 2.19 -5.99
N SER A 136 -4.08 2.58 -5.45
CA SER A 136 -4.19 3.00 -4.05
C SER A 136 -3.80 1.87 -3.08
N SER A 137 -4.22 0.62 -3.37
CA SER A 137 -3.88 -0.54 -2.55
C SER A 137 -2.38 -0.88 -2.62
N LEU A 138 -1.77 -0.76 -3.79
CA LEU A 138 -0.33 -0.98 -3.98
C LEU A 138 0.48 0.10 -3.25
N HIS A 139 0.05 1.36 -3.31
CA HIS A 139 0.63 2.43 -2.49
C HIS A 139 0.56 2.09 -0.99
N ASN A 140 -0.60 1.64 -0.51
CA ASN A 140 -0.77 1.26 0.89
C ASN A 140 0.15 0.10 1.30
N CYS A 141 0.40 -0.88 0.42
CA CYS A 141 1.37 -1.94 0.70
C CYS A 141 2.74 -1.34 1.05
N TYR A 142 3.28 -0.49 0.17
CA TYR A 142 4.58 0.13 0.38
C TYR A 142 4.61 1.05 1.60
N LYS A 143 3.57 1.88 1.76
CA LYS A 143 3.44 2.80 2.91
C LYS A 143 3.45 2.03 4.23
N ASN A 144 2.60 1.02 4.36
CA ASN A 144 2.47 0.23 5.58
C ASN A 144 3.74 -0.58 5.87
N VAL A 145 4.41 -1.11 4.84
CA VAL A 145 5.69 -1.79 5.00
C VAL A 145 6.77 -0.84 5.55
N LEU A 146 6.85 0.38 5.01
CA LEU A 146 7.82 1.40 5.47
C LEU A 146 7.55 1.81 6.93
N HIS A 147 6.28 2.04 7.29
CA HIS A 147 5.91 2.36 8.68
C HIS A 147 6.21 1.21 9.65
N LEU A 148 5.79 -0.01 9.34
CA LEU A 148 6.03 -1.16 10.22
C LEU A 148 7.52 -1.48 10.38
N ALA A 149 8.31 -1.31 9.32
CA ALA A 149 9.76 -1.45 9.42
C ALA A 149 10.35 -0.41 10.39
N ARG A 150 9.92 0.85 10.30
CA ARG A 150 10.32 1.91 11.23
C ARG A 150 9.87 1.61 12.67
N GLU A 151 8.63 1.18 12.87
CA GLU A 151 8.08 0.82 14.18
C GLU A 151 8.83 -0.35 14.83
N ALA A 152 9.27 -1.32 14.02
CA ALA A 152 10.15 -2.41 14.44
C ALA A 152 11.61 -1.98 14.67
N GLY A 153 11.92 -0.68 14.57
CA GLY A 153 13.26 -0.12 14.77
C GLY A 153 14.26 -0.45 13.66
N ALA A 154 13.78 -0.82 12.47
CA ALA A 154 14.65 -1.16 11.34
C ALA A 154 15.34 0.09 10.80
N ARG A 155 16.68 0.07 10.73
CA ARG A 155 17.48 1.12 10.11
C ARG A 155 17.71 0.86 8.64
N SER A 156 17.56 -0.40 8.21
CA SER A 156 17.67 -0.84 6.82
C SER A 156 16.51 -1.76 6.46
N LEU A 157 15.91 -1.51 5.30
CA LEU A 157 14.79 -2.27 4.77
C LEU A 157 15.12 -2.71 3.35
N ALA A 158 15.01 -4.00 3.06
CA ALA A 158 14.90 -4.47 1.68
C ALA A 158 13.42 -4.59 1.31
N LEU A 159 13.01 -3.85 0.29
CA LEU A 159 11.65 -3.76 -0.22
C LEU A 159 11.55 -4.57 -1.51
N CYS A 160 10.78 -5.66 -1.53
CA CYS A 160 10.51 -6.37 -2.76
C CYS A 160 9.60 -5.55 -3.68
N VAL A 161 9.69 -5.75 -4.99
CA VAL A 161 8.65 -5.29 -5.92
C VAL A 161 7.37 -6.10 -5.64
N VAL A 162 6.36 -5.45 -5.05
CA VAL A 162 5.13 -6.10 -4.55
C VAL A 162 4.16 -6.45 -5.70
N SER A 163 4.41 -5.94 -6.92
CA SER A 163 3.61 -6.25 -8.11
C SER A 163 4.06 -7.54 -8.80
N ALA A 164 3.83 -8.69 -8.16
CA ALA A 164 4.22 -9.98 -8.75
C ALA A 164 3.55 -10.22 -10.11
N PRO A 165 4.22 -10.90 -11.07
CA PRO A 165 3.67 -11.17 -12.41
C PRO A 165 2.27 -11.79 -12.42
N ARG A 166 1.94 -12.62 -11.41
CA ARG A 166 0.62 -13.26 -11.25
C ARG A 166 -0.52 -12.27 -10.98
N ARG A 167 -0.23 -11.04 -10.58
CA ARG A 167 -1.23 -10.01 -10.25
C ARG A 167 -1.54 -9.08 -11.42
N ASN A 168 -0.92 -9.29 -12.59
CA ASN A 168 -1.15 -8.56 -13.84
C ASN A 168 -1.02 -7.03 -13.73
N PHE A 169 -0.24 -6.54 -12.77
CA PHE A 169 -0.02 -5.10 -12.60
C PHE A 169 0.94 -4.60 -13.69
N PRO A 170 0.61 -3.52 -14.43
CA PRO A 170 1.53 -2.93 -15.40
C PRO A 170 2.86 -2.50 -14.73
N PRO A 171 4.02 -3.00 -15.18
CA PRO A 171 5.30 -2.76 -14.48
C PRO A 171 5.69 -1.29 -14.38
N ASP A 172 5.36 -0.48 -15.38
CA ASP A 172 5.57 0.96 -15.41
C ASP A 172 4.70 1.70 -14.37
N VAL A 173 3.41 1.37 -14.30
CA VAL A 173 2.49 1.93 -13.29
C VAL A 173 2.93 1.53 -11.88
N ALA A 174 3.30 0.26 -11.67
CA ALA A 174 3.78 -0.23 -10.38
C ALA A 174 5.08 0.47 -9.94
N ALA A 175 6.01 0.70 -10.89
CA ALA A 175 7.25 1.42 -10.63
C ALA A 175 7.00 2.89 -10.24
N HIS A 176 6.07 3.59 -10.90
CA HIS A 176 5.65 4.92 -10.50
C HIS A 176 5.12 4.95 -9.07
N VAL A 177 4.22 4.03 -8.71
CA VAL A 177 3.66 3.94 -7.35
C VAL A 177 4.74 3.67 -6.31
N LEU A 178 5.64 2.71 -6.57
CA LEU A 178 6.74 2.35 -5.66
C LEU A 178 7.66 3.56 -5.45
N LEU A 179 8.22 4.11 -6.53
CA LEU A 179 9.22 5.17 -6.46
C LEU A 179 8.65 6.44 -5.81
N ARG A 180 7.41 6.81 -6.14
CA ARG A 180 6.74 7.96 -5.53
C ARG A 180 6.51 7.76 -4.04
N THR A 181 6.00 6.59 -3.64
CA THR A 181 5.72 6.29 -2.23
C THR A 181 7.01 6.31 -1.41
N VAL A 182 8.07 5.65 -1.89
CA VAL A 182 9.37 5.65 -1.21
C VAL A 182 9.95 7.06 -1.16
N ARG A 183 9.89 7.83 -2.25
CA ARG A 183 10.44 9.20 -2.29
C ARG A 183 9.77 10.10 -1.25
N ARG A 184 8.43 10.18 -1.25
CA ARG A 184 7.66 10.99 -0.30
C ARG A 184 7.89 10.55 1.13
N TYR A 185 7.93 9.24 1.36
CA TYR A 185 8.22 8.71 2.69
C TYR A 185 9.59 9.15 3.21
N LEU A 186 10.64 9.07 2.38
CA LEU A 186 12.01 9.45 2.77
C LEU A 186 12.18 10.97 2.97
N GLU A 187 11.37 11.81 2.29
CA GLU A 187 11.32 13.27 2.52
C GLU A 187 10.81 13.60 3.93
N GLN A 188 9.84 12.83 4.43
CA GLN A 188 9.18 13.10 5.70
C GLN A 188 9.79 12.37 6.90
N HIS A 189 10.52 11.28 6.66
CA HIS A 189 10.99 10.38 7.70
C HIS A 189 12.50 10.15 7.62
N SER A 190 13.19 10.18 8.77
CA SER A 190 14.63 9.92 8.87
C SER A 190 15.00 8.43 8.92
N GLN A 191 14.00 7.55 9.13
CA GLN A 191 14.15 6.09 9.14
C GLN A 191 13.17 5.44 8.16
N PRO A 192 13.55 4.34 7.48
CA PRO A 192 14.87 3.69 7.54
C PRO A 192 15.96 4.54 6.87
N GLN A 193 17.22 4.34 7.26
CA GLN A 193 18.40 5.00 6.68
C GLN A 193 18.83 4.39 5.34
N LEU A 194 18.36 3.17 5.04
CA LEU A 194 18.55 2.53 3.75
C LEU A 194 17.26 1.80 3.36
N VAL A 195 16.77 2.08 2.16
CA VAL A 195 15.76 1.28 1.45
C VAL A 195 16.42 0.66 0.24
N VAL A 196 16.51 -0.67 0.20
CA VAL A 196 16.96 -1.44 -0.95
C VAL A 196 15.73 -1.94 -1.70
N VAL A 197 15.42 -1.35 -2.84
CA VAL A 197 14.38 -1.87 -3.74
C VAL A 197 14.95 -3.06 -4.48
N SER A 198 14.43 -4.25 -4.18
CA SER A 198 14.89 -5.53 -4.69
C SER A 198 13.90 -6.10 -5.70
N SER A 199 14.38 -6.46 -6.88
CA SER A 199 13.61 -7.31 -7.81
C SER A 199 14.29 -8.65 -8.03
N ALA A 200 13.48 -9.71 -8.00
CA ALA A 200 13.94 -11.07 -8.29
C ALA A 200 14.07 -11.35 -9.81
N CYS A 201 13.52 -10.48 -10.68
CA CYS A 201 13.52 -10.69 -12.13
C CYS A 201 13.88 -9.42 -12.91
N GLY A 202 14.53 -9.56 -14.07
CA GLY A 202 14.95 -8.40 -14.87
C GLY A 202 13.81 -7.55 -15.44
N ALA A 203 12.62 -8.14 -15.60
CA ALA A 203 11.47 -7.47 -16.23
C ALA A 203 10.93 -6.28 -15.42
N GLU A 204 11.00 -6.34 -14.09
CA GLU A 204 10.58 -5.25 -13.20
C GLU A 204 11.69 -4.20 -13.03
N LEU A 205 12.95 -4.62 -13.14
CA LEU A 205 14.11 -3.76 -12.93
C LEU A 205 14.24 -2.67 -14.00
N GLY A 206 13.95 -2.99 -15.27
CA GLY A 206 14.05 -2.05 -16.39
C GLY A 206 13.21 -0.78 -16.18
N PRO A 207 11.88 -0.89 -15.99
CA PRO A 207 11.02 0.25 -15.68
C PRO A 207 11.46 1.02 -14.43
N LEU A 208 11.85 0.33 -13.36
CA LEU A 208 12.34 0.98 -12.14
C LEU A 208 13.58 1.85 -12.41
N LEU A 209 14.59 1.32 -13.09
CA LEU A 209 15.82 2.07 -13.41
C LEU A 209 15.54 3.23 -14.37
N ALA A 210 14.62 3.05 -15.33
CA ALA A 210 14.25 4.07 -16.29
C ALA A 210 13.45 5.24 -15.69
N LEU A 211 12.64 4.95 -14.65
CA LEU A 211 11.76 5.92 -14.00
C LEU A 211 12.35 6.51 -12.71
N ALA A 212 13.27 5.83 -12.04
CA ALA A 212 13.91 6.30 -10.81
C ALA A 212 14.48 7.73 -10.90
N PRO A 213 15.14 8.17 -12.00
CA PRO A 213 15.63 9.55 -12.11
C PRO A 213 14.53 10.63 -12.06
N LEU A 214 13.27 10.28 -12.31
CA LEU A 214 12.15 11.21 -12.22
C LEU A 214 11.76 11.53 -10.76
N TYR A 215 12.01 10.60 -9.84
CA TYR A 215 11.68 10.69 -8.42
C TYR A 215 12.90 10.92 -7.53
N PHE A 216 14.03 10.38 -7.95
CA PHE A 216 15.34 10.45 -7.29
C PHE A 216 16.36 11.01 -8.30
N PRO A 217 16.20 12.25 -8.78
CA PRO A 217 17.16 12.83 -9.69
C PRO A 217 18.53 12.90 -9.01
N ARG A 218 19.60 12.55 -9.72
CA ARG A 218 20.99 12.51 -9.20
C ARG A 218 21.76 13.80 -9.44
N SER A 219 21.16 14.73 -10.18
CA SER A 219 21.68 16.08 -10.37
C SER A 219 20.54 17.07 -10.57
N PRO A 220 20.77 18.38 -10.37
CA PRO A 220 19.79 19.41 -10.71
C PRO A 220 19.32 19.34 -12.17
N ARG A 221 20.20 18.89 -13.08
CA ARG A 221 19.86 18.70 -14.51
C ARG A 221 18.88 17.55 -14.74
N GLU A 222 19.03 16.44 -14.01
CA GLU A 222 18.03 15.35 -14.06
C GLU A 222 16.69 15.81 -13.49
N ALA A 223 16.71 16.58 -12.40
CA ALA A 223 15.49 17.14 -11.80
C ALA A 223 14.76 18.08 -12.78
N ASP A 224 15.50 18.94 -13.47
CA ASP A 224 14.92 19.82 -14.49
C ASP A 224 14.34 19.04 -15.66
N ALA A 225 15.06 18.05 -16.21
CA ALA A 225 14.56 17.23 -17.30
C ALA A 225 13.31 16.41 -16.94
N ALA A 226 13.14 16.04 -15.65
CA ALA A 226 11.98 15.29 -15.18
C ALA A 226 10.66 16.06 -15.38
N ARG A 227 10.69 17.40 -15.47
CA ARG A 227 9.52 18.26 -15.69
C ARG A 227 8.72 17.95 -16.95
N TRP A 228 9.34 17.34 -17.96
CA TRP A 228 8.68 16.93 -19.21
C TRP A 228 8.08 15.53 -19.16
N ARG A 229 8.60 14.66 -18.29
CA ARG A 229 8.30 13.22 -18.31
C ARG A 229 7.38 12.79 -17.19
N LEU A 230 7.49 13.41 -16.01
CA LEU A 230 6.63 13.10 -14.88
C LEU A 230 5.24 13.69 -15.14
N ARG A 231 4.21 12.85 -15.12
CA ARG A 231 2.82 13.25 -15.40
C ARG A 231 2.01 13.47 -14.12
N ASP A 232 2.27 12.67 -13.10
CA ASP A 232 1.52 12.64 -11.85
C ASP A 232 2.47 12.77 -10.65
N GLU A 233 2.31 13.87 -9.93
CA GLU A 233 3.07 14.20 -8.71
C GLU A 233 2.62 13.38 -7.48
N GLY A 234 1.43 12.79 -7.54
CA GLY A 234 0.73 12.16 -6.42
C GLY A 234 0.49 13.09 -5.24
N GLY A 235 -0.12 12.55 -4.18
CA GLY A 235 -0.37 13.29 -2.96
C GLY A 235 0.87 13.45 -2.06
N PRO A 236 0.71 14.11 -0.90
CA PRO A 236 1.80 14.38 0.04
C PRO A 236 2.49 13.10 0.56
N GLU A 237 1.75 12.00 0.71
CA GLU A 237 2.30 10.70 1.13
C GLU A 237 2.74 9.84 -0.07
N GLY A 238 2.54 10.34 -1.29
CA GLY A 238 2.82 9.65 -2.55
C GLY A 238 1.66 8.80 -3.08
N GLU A 239 0.48 8.94 -2.48
CA GLU A 239 -0.74 8.28 -2.92
C GLU A 239 -1.11 8.71 -4.36
N PRO A 240 -1.65 7.79 -5.18
CA PRO A 240 -2.18 8.14 -6.50
C PRO A 240 -3.34 9.14 -6.41
N VAL A 241 -3.31 10.19 -7.24
CA VAL A 241 -4.38 11.18 -7.30
C VAL A 241 -5.21 10.92 -8.55
N HIS A 242 -6.45 10.47 -8.35
CA HIS A 242 -7.39 10.21 -9.45
C HIS A 242 -8.46 11.31 -9.51
N PRO A 243 -8.45 12.20 -10.52
CA PRO A 243 -9.38 13.34 -10.62
C PRO A 243 -10.86 12.91 -10.62
N GLU A 244 -11.16 11.75 -11.19
CA GLU A 244 -12.50 11.14 -11.25
C GLU A 244 -13.08 10.75 -9.87
N ARG A 245 -12.25 10.65 -8.83
CA ARG A 245 -12.69 10.35 -7.46
C ARG A 245 -12.86 11.58 -6.58
N ARG A 246 -12.64 12.79 -7.10
CA ARG A 246 -12.93 14.02 -6.35
C ARG A 246 -14.44 14.15 -6.19
N ILE A 247 -14.92 14.12 -4.95
CA ILE A 247 -16.33 14.41 -4.62
C ILE A 247 -16.65 15.79 -5.19
N ARG A 248 -17.45 15.83 -6.25
CA ARG A 248 -18.05 17.08 -6.73
C ARG A 248 -19.20 17.37 -5.79
N ILE A 249 -18.98 18.25 -4.81
CA ILE A 249 -20.11 18.84 -4.07
C ILE A 249 -20.84 19.74 -5.07
N ILE A 250 -21.86 19.19 -5.71
CA ILE A 250 -22.79 19.97 -6.50
C ILE A 250 -23.55 20.83 -5.48
N HIS A 251 -23.35 22.14 -5.52
CA HIS A 251 -24.21 23.04 -4.74
C HIS A 251 -25.65 22.81 -5.21
N ASN A 252 -26.54 22.54 -4.26
CA ASN A 252 -27.95 22.31 -4.54
C ASN A 252 -28.49 23.49 -5.39
N PRO A 253 -28.93 23.27 -6.65
CA PRO A 253 -29.30 24.35 -7.56
C PRO A 253 -30.62 25.06 -7.18
N HIS A 254 -31.16 24.80 -5.99
CA HIS A 254 -32.42 25.39 -5.49
C HIS A 254 -32.18 26.51 -4.46
N SER A 255 -30.96 27.05 -4.37
CA SER A 255 -30.60 28.03 -3.35
C SER A 255 -30.59 29.49 -3.81
N HIS A 256 -31.29 29.86 -4.90
CA HIS A 256 -31.54 31.28 -5.21
C HIS A 256 -32.84 31.52 -6.01
N SER A 257 -33.94 31.68 -5.30
CA SER A 257 -35.10 32.57 -5.57
C SER A 257 -36.16 32.24 -4.50
N ALA A 258 -36.64 33.12 -3.63
CA ALA A 258 -36.83 34.55 -3.71
C ALA A 258 -36.87 35.17 -2.30
N ASP A 259 -36.24 36.33 -2.14
CA ASP A 259 -36.71 37.34 -1.19
C ASP A 259 -37.90 38.04 -1.85
N THR A 260 -39.12 37.77 -1.36
CA THR A 260 -40.24 38.71 -1.16
C THR A 260 -41.49 37.94 -0.73
N ALA A 261 -41.91 38.13 0.53
CA ALA A 261 -43.28 38.02 1.08
C ALA A 261 -43.96 36.62 0.98
N GLU A 262 -44.60 36.04 2.00
CA GLU A 262 -45.30 36.53 3.18
C GLU A 262 -45.15 35.54 4.34
N ASP A 263 -45.31 36.07 5.55
CA ASP A 263 -45.46 35.36 6.82
C ASP A 263 -46.72 34.48 6.77
N ASP A 264 -46.56 33.15 6.80
CA ASP A 264 -47.66 32.23 7.10
C ASP A 264 -47.14 31.13 8.04
N THR A 265 -47.10 31.49 9.32
CA THR A 265 -47.06 30.52 10.41
C THR A 265 -48.27 29.59 10.31
N SER A 266 -48.07 28.37 9.80
CA SER A 266 -49.03 27.29 9.97
C SER A 266 -48.33 25.98 10.38
N LEU A 267 -48.48 25.69 11.68
CA LEU A 267 -48.70 24.38 12.27
C LEU A 267 -47.71 23.28 11.86
N CYS A 268 -46.57 23.27 12.54
CA CYS A 268 -45.92 22.01 12.86
C CYS A 268 -46.88 21.18 13.73
N ASP A 269 -47.43 20.10 13.17
CA ASP A 269 -48.25 19.12 13.90
C ASP A 269 -47.44 18.53 15.05
N GLU A 270 -47.57 19.12 16.25
CA GLU A 270 -46.96 18.64 17.49
C GLU A 270 -47.41 17.21 17.81
N ASP A 271 -48.61 16.81 17.38
CA ASP A 271 -49.14 15.45 17.55
C ASP A 271 -48.31 14.40 16.79
N ALA A 272 -47.78 14.72 15.61
CA ALA A 272 -46.96 13.78 14.85
C ALA A 272 -45.59 13.55 15.50
N ALA A 273 -45.02 14.59 16.12
CA ALA A 273 -43.77 14.49 16.85
C ALA A 273 -43.94 13.71 18.17
N VAL A 274 -45.07 13.91 18.87
CA VAL A 274 -45.42 13.17 20.09
C VAL A 274 -45.71 11.71 19.77
N GLU A 275 -46.38 11.41 18.66
CA GLU A 275 -46.67 10.05 18.23
C GLU A 275 -45.39 9.28 17.83
N ALA A 276 -44.46 9.95 17.14
CA ALA A 276 -43.15 9.37 16.81
C ALA A 276 -42.32 9.07 18.07
N ALA A 277 -42.33 9.97 19.06
CA ALA A 277 -41.63 9.75 20.33
C ALA A 277 -42.28 8.61 21.16
N ALA A 278 -43.61 8.52 21.18
CA ALA A 278 -44.35 7.45 21.86
C ALA A 278 -44.22 6.09 21.17
N ALA A 279 -44.07 6.05 19.84
CA ALA A 279 -43.78 4.84 19.08
C ALA A 279 -42.36 4.31 19.40
N PHE A 280 -41.37 5.20 19.47
CA PHE A 280 -40.00 4.84 19.83
C PHE A 280 -39.89 4.30 21.27
N ALA A 281 -40.60 4.92 22.22
CA ALA A 281 -40.63 4.45 23.61
C ALA A 281 -41.29 3.07 23.77
N ARG A 282 -42.31 2.75 22.96
CA ARG A 282 -42.95 1.42 22.94
C ARG A 282 -42.05 0.34 22.36
N ALA A 283 -41.23 0.66 21.35
CA ALA A 283 -40.30 -0.28 20.73
C ALA A 283 -39.10 -0.64 21.63
N CYS A 284 -38.79 0.21 22.62
CA CYS A 284 -37.68 0.02 23.53
C CYS A 284 -38.08 -0.53 24.91
N SER A 285 -39.36 -0.89 25.12
CA SER A 285 -39.79 -1.45 26.41
C SER A 285 -39.42 -2.94 26.53
N PRO A 286 -39.06 -3.43 27.74
CA PRO A 286 -38.61 -4.81 27.93
C PRO A 286 -39.68 -5.88 27.62
N ASP A 287 -40.97 -5.50 27.61
CA ASP A 287 -42.09 -6.43 27.45
C ASP A 287 -42.40 -6.82 25.99
N THR A 288 -41.78 -6.17 24.99
CA THR A 288 -41.99 -6.55 23.57
C THR A 288 -41.13 -7.75 23.14
N GLN A 289 -40.14 -8.18 23.94
CA GLN A 289 -39.36 -9.39 23.66
C GLN A 289 -40.12 -10.70 23.93
N LEU A 290 -41.33 -10.64 24.50
CA LEU A 290 -42.17 -11.81 24.80
C LEU A 290 -43.21 -12.15 23.72
N LEU A 291 -43.29 -11.39 22.62
CA LEU A 291 -44.24 -11.63 21.51
C LEU A 291 -43.58 -12.14 20.22
N LEU A 292 -42.28 -12.44 20.23
CA LEU A 292 -41.65 -13.15 19.13
C LEU A 292 -42.01 -14.65 19.21
N PRO A 293 -42.55 -15.27 18.14
CA PRO A 293 -42.86 -16.69 18.16
C PRO A 293 -41.57 -17.52 18.34
N PRO A 294 -41.61 -18.66 19.03
CA PRO A 294 -40.44 -19.48 19.27
C PRO A 294 -39.84 -19.92 17.92
N THR A 295 -38.54 -19.64 17.75
CA THR A 295 -37.74 -20.07 16.61
C THR A 295 -37.82 -21.60 16.48
N ALA A 296 -38.28 -22.07 15.33
CA ALA A 296 -38.33 -23.49 15.01
C ALA A 296 -36.92 -24.13 15.11
N PRO A 297 -36.77 -25.35 15.64
CA PRO A 297 -35.48 -26.00 15.74
C PRO A 297 -34.94 -26.34 14.36
N ALA A 298 -33.63 -26.09 14.17
CA ALA A 298 -32.90 -26.39 12.95
C ALA A 298 -32.95 -27.90 12.63
N PRO A 299 -33.09 -28.30 11.34
CA PRO A 299 -33.11 -29.71 10.98
C PRO A 299 -31.76 -30.38 11.28
N HIS A 300 -31.83 -31.50 12.00
CA HIS A 300 -30.71 -32.40 12.28
C HIS A 300 -30.03 -32.84 10.97
N VAL A 301 -28.77 -32.43 10.78
CA VAL A 301 -27.89 -33.01 9.77
C VAL A 301 -27.48 -34.40 10.23
N ALA A 302 -27.99 -35.44 9.58
CA ALA A 302 -27.59 -36.82 9.81
C ALA A 302 -26.12 -37.01 9.42
N ARG A 303 -25.30 -37.44 10.39
CA ARG A 303 -23.93 -37.91 10.17
C ARG A 303 -23.99 -39.16 9.28
N ARG A 304 -23.32 -39.14 8.13
CA ARG A 304 -23.01 -40.36 7.37
C ARG A 304 -21.99 -41.17 8.17
N THR A 305 -22.45 -42.29 8.72
CA THR A 305 -21.61 -43.41 9.13
C THR A 305 -21.04 -44.07 7.89
N TYR A 306 -19.72 -44.17 7.82
CA TYR A 306 -19.06 -45.18 6.99
C TYR A 306 -19.16 -46.49 7.75
N ASP A 307 -19.75 -47.50 7.11
CA ASP A 307 -19.58 -48.88 7.52
C ASP A 307 -19.09 -49.71 6.32
N THR A 308 -18.20 -50.61 6.67
CA THR A 308 -17.41 -51.56 5.90
C THR A 308 -18.26 -52.70 5.32
N ASP A 309 -17.94 -53.14 4.10
CA ASP A 309 -17.74 -54.56 3.69
C ASP A 309 -18.03 -54.79 2.19
N GLN A 310 -16.95 -54.82 1.40
CA GLN A 310 -16.60 -55.88 0.44
C GLN A 310 -15.14 -55.71 -0.01
#